data_AF-A0A2E2IQE7-F1
#
_entry.id   AF-A0A2E2IQE7-F1
#
_cell.length_a   1.000
_cell.length_b   1.000
_cell.length_c   1.000
_cell.angle_alpha   90.00
_cell.angle_beta   90.00
_cell.angle_gamma   90.00
#
_symmetry.space_group_name_H-M   'P 1'
#
loop_
_entity.id
_entity.type
_entity.pdbx_description
1 polymer ?
#
loop_
_entity_poly.entity_id
_entity_poly.type
_entity_poly.pdbx_seq_one_letter_code
_entity_poly.pdbx_strand_id
1 'polypeptide(L)'
;MEGAKHFSPAAAESDICEAFQRDFYAAMGDETVPGIFSIALSVTATGTISAQITEDSAASGRTFPQVAVDVMDRNLDYRDLTQLAGAAATVVKTGQTRD
;
A
#
# COMPACT_ATOMS: atom_id res chain seq x y z
N MET A 1 -3.19 12.64 -24.32
CA MET A 1 -2.46 11.58 -23.59
C MET A 1 -3.42 11.05 -22.56
N GLU A 2 -4.13 9.96 -22.88
CA GLU A 2 -4.98 9.24 -21.93
C GLU A 2 -4.07 8.26 -21.19
N GLY A 3 -3.59 8.67 -20.02
CA GLY A 3 -2.77 7.83 -19.14
C GLY A 3 -3.66 6.83 -18.39
N ALA A 4 -3.21 5.57 -18.39
CA ALA A 4 -3.62 4.46 -17.54
C ALA A 4 -5.12 4.29 -17.28
N LYS A 5 -5.75 3.32 -17.97
CA LYS A 5 -7.00 2.72 -17.47
C LYS A 5 -6.65 2.01 -16.16
N HIS A 6 -6.95 2.66 -15.05
CA HIS A 6 -6.96 2.10 -13.69
C HIS A 6 -7.56 0.70 -13.73
N PHE A 7 -7.02 -0.24 -12.93
CA PHE A 7 -7.51 -1.60 -12.69
C PHE A 7 -8.83 -1.87 -13.40
N SER A 8 -8.83 -2.78 -14.40
CA SER A 8 -9.98 -3.13 -15.25
C SER A 8 -11.31 -2.67 -14.65
N PRO A 9 -12.18 -1.93 -15.38
CA PRO A 9 -13.26 -1.05 -14.88
C PRO A 9 -14.34 -1.65 -13.94
N ALA A 10 -14.13 -2.87 -13.46
CA ALA A 10 -14.91 -3.64 -12.52
C ALA A 10 -14.21 -3.94 -11.17
N ALA A 11 -12.93 -3.57 -10.96
CA ALA A 11 -12.33 -3.70 -9.63
C ALA A 11 -12.90 -2.60 -8.72
N ALA A 12 -13.67 -2.97 -7.71
CA ALA A 12 -14.13 -2.01 -6.73
C ALA A 12 -12.91 -1.46 -5.98
N GLU A 13 -12.94 -0.20 -5.58
CA GLU A 13 -11.88 0.40 -4.73
C GLU A 13 -11.62 -0.45 -3.48
N SER A 14 -12.67 -1.11 -2.98
CA SER A 14 -12.61 -2.11 -1.91
C SER A 14 -11.71 -3.30 -2.24
N ASP A 15 -11.78 -3.86 -3.46
CA ASP A 15 -10.96 -5.01 -3.86
C ASP A 15 -9.46 -4.65 -3.90
N ILE A 16 -9.13 -3.42 -4.30
CA ILE A 16 -7.76 -2.91 -4.34
C ILE A 16 -7.23 -2.76 -2.91
N CYS A 17 -8.02 -2.16 -2.02
CA CYS A 17 -7.67 -2.03 -0.61
C CYS A 17 -7.50 -3.40 0.07
N GLU A 18 -8.43 -4.33 -0.14
CA GLU A 18 -8.37 -5.67 0.45
C GLU A 18 -7.17 -6.47 -0.07
N ALA A 19 -6.89 -6.42 -1.37
CA ALA A 19 -5.73 -7.09 -1.96
C ALA A 19 -4.42 -6.49 -1.42
N PHE A 20 -4.32 -5.18 -1.32
CA PHE A 20 -3.17 -4.52 -0.74
C PHE A 20 -2.97 -4.91 0.72
N GLN A 21 -4.03 -4.85 1.54
CA GLN A 21 -3.96 -5.18 2.96
C GLN A 21 -3.49 -6.63 3.16
N ARG A 22 -4.08 -7.57 2.43
CA ARG A 22 -3.67 -8.97 2.48
C ARG A 22 -2.18 -9.13 2.17
N ASP A 23 -1.71 -8.56 1.07
CA ASP A 23 -0.32 -8.70 0.63
C ASP A 23 0.64 -7.96 1.58
N PHE A 24 0.22 -6.83 2.15
CA PHE A 24 0.97 -6.07 3.14
C PHE A 24 1.15 -6.88 4.43
N TYR A 25 0.07 -7.42 4.99
CA TYR A 25 0.15 -8.24 6.21
C TYR A 25 0.91 -9.55 5.97
N ALA A 26 0.77 -10.17 4.79
CA ALA A 26 1.57 -11.33 4.40
C ALA A 26 3.08 -10.99 4.33
N ALA A 27 3.43 -9.82 3.78
CA ALA A 27 4.81 -9.35 3.75
C ALA A 27 5.33 -8.94 5.14
N MET A 28 4.46 -8.44 6.02
CA MET A 28 4.76 -8.12 7.41
C MET A 28 5.07 -9.39 8.23
N GLY A 29 4.35 -10.49 7.96
CA GLY A 29 4.52 -11.78 8.64
C GLY A 29 3.70 -11.89 9.94
N ASP A 30 3.72 -13.06 10.56
CA ASP A 30 2.88 -13.43 11.72
C ASP A 30 3.07 -12.57 12.99
N GLU A 31 4.14 -11.80 13.09
CA GLU A 31 4.45 -10.97 14.27
C GLU A 31 3.61 -9.68 14.35
N THR A 32 2.75 -9.46 13.37
CA THR A 32 2.03 -8.19 13.19
C THR A 32 0.60 -8.32 13.68
N VAL A 33 0.21 -7.53 14.68
CA VAL A 33 -1.17 -7.53 15.19
C VAL A 33 -2.09 -6.91 14.13
N PRO A 34 -3.07 -7.65 13.57
CA PRO A 34 -4.02 -7.09 12.62
C PRO A 34 -4.80 -5.95 13.26
N GLY A 35 -4.95 -4.83 12.55
CA GLY A 35 -5.73 -3.68 13.02
C GLY A 35 -4.96 -2.59 13.76
N ILE A 36 -3.63 -2.73 13.92
CA ILE A 36 -2.78 -1.64 14.44
C ILE A 36 -2.39 -0.61 13.38
N PHE A 37 -2.57 -0.92 12.10
CA PHE A 37 -2.20 -0.04 11.00
C PHE A 37 -3.43 0.46 10.25
N SER A 38 -3.55 1.78 10.17
CA SER A 38 -4.41 2.48 9.22
C SER A 38 -3.68 2.62 7.89
N ILE A 39 -4.36 2.23 6.81
CA ILE A 39 -3.82 2.19 5.45
C ILE A 39 -4.69 3.07 4.56
N ALA A 40 -4.08 4.07 3.92
CA ALA A 40 -4.72 4.89 2.90
C ALA A 40 -4.01 4.69 1.56
N LEU A 41 -4.77 4.32 0.53
CA LEU A 41 -4.28 4.19 -0.85
C LEU A 41 -4.82 5.35 -1.69
N SER A 42 -3.93 5.97 -2.46
CA SER A 42 -4.29 7.00 -3.43
C SER A 42 -3.77 6.61 -4.79
N VAL A 43 -4.68 6.54 -5.77
CA VAL A 43 -4.35 6.29 -7.18
C VAL A 43 -4.54 7.59 -7.96
N THR A 44 -3.53 8.03 -8.70
CA THR A 44 -3.58 9.24 -9.52
C THR A 44 -3.82 8.88 -10.98
N ALA A 45 -4.46 9.80 -11.72
CA ALA A 45 -4.72 9.65 -13.16
C ALA A 45 -3.45 9.48 -14.03
N THR A 46 -2.27 9.72 -13.46
CA THR A 46 -0.98 9.49 -14.12
C THR A 46 -0.52 8.04 -14.06
N GLY A 47 -1.26 7.14 -13.40
CA GLY A 47 -0.84 5.75 -13.22
C GLY A 47 0.07 5.55 -12.01
N THR A 48 0.06 6.50 -11.06
CA THR A 48 0.79 6.37 -9.80
C THR A 48 -0.15 5.82 -8.73
N ILE A 49 0.28 4.80 -8.01
CA ILE A 49 -0.38 4.34 -6.78
C ILE A 49 0.52 4.62 -5.59
N SER A 50 -0.06 5.14 -4.51
CA SER A 50 0.68 5.42 -3.29
C SER A 50 -0.03 4.88 -2.07
N ALA A 51 0.76 4.42 -1.10
CA ALA A 51 0.32 3.91 0.18
C ALA A 51 0.87 4.78 1.31
N GLN A 52 -0.03 5.26 2.15
CA GLN A 52 0.28 5.91 3.41
C GLN A 52 -0.10 4.94 4.54
N ILE A 53 0.87 4.62 5.39
CA ILE A 53 0.69 3.74 6.54
C ILE A 53 0.82 4.56 7.82
N THR A 54 -0.12 4.38 8.74
CA THR A 54 -0.10 5.00 10.05
C THR A 54 -0.34 3.92 11.10
N GLU A 55 0.50 3.87 12.12
CA GLU A 55 0.27 3.04 13.30
C GLU A 55 -0.75 3.73 14.21
N ASP A 56 -1.95 3.14 14.30
CA ASP A 56 -2.99 3.49 15.25
C ASP A 56 -2.75 2.73 16.56
N SER A 57 -1.57 2.94 17.14
CA SER A 57 -1.28 2.50 18.50
C SER A 57 -1.59 3.65 19.46
N ALA A 58 -2.26 3.34 20.57
CA ALA A 58 -2.59 4.30 21.63
C ALA A 58 -1.35 5.03 22.21
N ALA A 59 -0.14 4.56 21.89
CA ALA A 59 1.13 5.05 22.39
C ALA A 59 1.93 5.91 21.40
N SER A 60 1.64 5.94 20.09
CA SER A 60 2.56 6.60 19.15
C SER A 60 1.97 7.30 17.93
N GLY A 61 0.78 6.94 17.42
CA GLY A 61 0.19 7.62 16.25
C GLY A 61 1.18 7.77 15.07
N ARG A 62 2.08 6.79 14.91
CA ARG A 62 3.30 6.94 14.12
C ARG A 62 2.95 6.89 12.64
N THR A 63 3.23 7.96 11.92
CA THR A 63 3.05 8.00 10.46
C THR A 63 4.35 7.54 9.78
N PHE A 64 4.27 6.49 8.96
CA PHE A 64 5.43 6.00 8.20
C PHE A 64 5.62 6.80 6.90
N PRO A 65 6.82 6.80 6.31
CA PRO A 65 7.03 7.39 5.00
C PRO A 65 6.05 6.82 3.95
N GLN A 66 5.49 7.70 3.12
CA GLN A 66 4.66 7.30 1.99
C GLN A 66 5.49 6.50 0.99
N VAL A 67 4.93 5.39 0.50
CA VAL A 67 5.54 4.60 -0.58
C VAL A 67 4.67 4.74 -1.82
N ALA A 68 5.29 4.91 -2.99
CA ALA A 68 4.57 5.02 -4.25
C ALA A 68 5.22 4.18 -5.34
N VAL A 69 4.39 3.63 -6.22
CA VAL A 69 4.80 2.98 -7.46
C VAL A 69 4.20 3.78 -8.61
N ASP A 70 5.06 4.15 -9.55
CA ASP A 70 4.69 4.89 -10.75
C ASP A 70 4.77 3.96 -11.97
N VAL A 71 3.69 3.91 -12.75
CA VAL A 71 3.60 3.08 -13.95
C VAL A 71 3.25 3.98 -15.14
N MET A 72 4.27 4.38 -15.91
CA MET A 72 4.11 5.31 -17.04
C MET A 72 3.68 4.65 -18.35
N ASP A 73 4.16 3.42 -18.63
CA ASP A 73 4.05 2.79 -19.95
C ASP A 73 2.92 1.77 -20.08
N ARG A 74 2.22 1.48 -18.99
CA ARG A 74 1.16 0.45 -18.95
C ARG A 74 0.13 0.76 -17.87
N ASN A 75 -0.99 0.05 -17.91
CA ASN A 75 -1.98 0.13 -16.84
C ASN A 75 -1.45 -0.51 -15.56
N LEU A 76 -1.87 0.05 -14.42
CA LEU A 76 -1.65 -0.51 -13.10
C LEU A 76 -2.32 -1.88 -12.99
N ASP A 77 -1.58 -2.87 -12.47
CA ASP A 77 -2.10 -4.22 -12.25
C ASP A 77 -1.89 -4.70 -10.80
N TYR A 78 -2.40 -5.91 -10.51
CA TYR A 78 -2.28 -6.51 -9.19
C TYR A 78 -0.82 -6.78 -8.78
N ARG A 79 0.10 -6.99 -9.72
CA ARG A 79 1.51 -7.22 -9.42
C ARG A 79 2.17 -5.92 -8.93
N ASP A 80 1.76 -4.77 -9.46
CA ASP A 80 2.22 -3.46 -8.97
C ASP A 80 1.72 -3.20 -7.55
N LEU A 81 0.49 -3.60 -7.26
CA LEU A 81 -0.09 -3.52 -5.92
C LEU A 81 0.65 -4.40 -4.91
N THR A 82 0.94 -5.66 -5.27
CA THR A 82 1.71 -6.58 -4.43
C THR A 82 3.12 -6.04 -4.16
N GLN A 83 3.77 -5.45 -5.17
CA GLN A 83 5.08 -4.81 -5.00
C GLN A 83 5.02 -3.61 -4.06
N LEU A 84 4.01 -2.75 -4.23
CA LEU A 84 3.79 -1.62 -3.33
C LEU A 84 3.56 -2.09 -1.89
N ALA A 85 2.75 -3.13 -1.70
CA ALA A 85 2.46 -3.70 -0.38
C ALA A 85 3.72 -4.25 0.31
N GLY A 86 4.56 -4.98 -0.44
CA GLY A 86 5.85 -5.48 0.08
C GLY A 86 6.85 -4.36 0.41
N ALA A 87 6.89 -3.31 -0.40
CA ALA A 87 7.74 -2.14 -0.14
C ALA A 87 7.26 -1.38 1.11
N ALA A 88 5.95 -1.16 1.25
CA ALA A 88 5.35 -0.55 2.44
C ALA A 88 5.65 -1.37 3.70
N ALA A 89 5.49 -2.70 3.66
CA ALA A 89 5.84 -3.58 4.77
C ALA A 89 7.33 -3.46 5.17
N THR A 90 8.23 -3.39 4.19
CA THR A 90 9.67 -3.21 4.44
C THR A 90 9.97 -1.87 5.14
N VAL A 91 9.32 -0.79 4.70
CA VAL A 91 9.46 0.54 5.35
C VAL A 91 8.96 0.51 6.79
N VAL A 92 7.84 -0.17 7.05
CA VAL A 92 7.29 -0.31 8.41
C VAL A 92 8.26 -1.12 9.28
N LYS A 93 8.71 -2.30 8.83
CA LYS A 93 9.66 -3.16 9.58
C LYS A 93 10.96 -2.45 9.92
N THR A 94 11.56 -1.76 8.94
CA THR A 94 12.79 -0.99 9.13
C THR A 94 12.59 0.24 10.01
N GLY A 95 11.39 0.83 9.99
CA GLY A 95 11.00 1.90 10.90
C GLY A 95 10.83 1.42 12.35
N GLN A 96 10.32 0.21 12.56
CA GLN A 96 10.14 -0.41 13.88
C GLN A 96 11.47 -0.81 14.55
N THR A 97 12.51 -1.15 13.79
CA THR A 97 13.81 -1.61 14.33
C THR A 97 14.74 -0.49 14.81
N ARG A 98 14.34 0.79 14.66
CA ARG A 98 15.17 1.96 15.03
C ARG A 98 14.77 2.61 16.37
N ASP A 99 14.09 1.87 17.24
CA ASP A 99 13.78 2.29 18.62
C ASP A 99 14.73 1.60 19.62
#